data_AF-A0A7S3T1M4-F1
#
_entry.id   AF-A0A7S3T1M4-F1
#
_cell.length_a   1.000
_cell.length_b   1.000
_cell.length_c   1.000
_cell.angle_alpha   90.00
_cell.angle_beta   90.00
_cell.angle_gamma   90.00
#
_symmetry.space_group_name_H-M   'P 1'
#
loop_
_entity.id
_entity.type
_entity.pdbx_description
1 polymer ?
#
loop_
_entity_poly.entity_id
_entity_poly.type
_entity_poly.pdbx_seq_one_letter_code
_entity_poly.pdbx_strand_id
1 'polypeptide(L)'
;MDGLPVALAALGHRVMTIAPRYDQYKEGWDTGYWSEVPMGKAVEPVHCFHAYQSKVDRVFIDHDCFLAKVDGKSGSMLYGPEWGKDFADNQWRFTYFAKAVLKIIQELPLGGYVYGGDSIVVVNDWHCGMVPVFLSMMKKSCPKDWANTKSALLIHNAVFQGRFDRDDPEEPNTEVYGLPEAIMSTFTFNMPIKVGRTEAKVKRCINWMGCAAKYVDRILTVSPTYAWEIINLPEMGCELDDIFMAKGVTGIVNGVKETVSPMNATFTKKAEMPSTFSVKDVDEKKAELKAQLQEMYGLPVSAETPLCVFVGRMDLQKGYDYLLAALTAVLKNVDLQLI
;
A
#
# COMPACT_ATOMS: atom_id res chain seq x y z
N MET A 1 1.74 -1.70 -7.23
CA MET A 1 3.19 -2.01 -7.14
C MET A 1 3.76 -2.32 -8.52
N ASP A 2 3.94 -1.31 -9.37
CA ASP A 2 4.29 -1.57 -10.78
C ASP A 2 5.42 -0.67 -11.31
N GLY A 3 5.46 0.62 -10.97
CA GLY A 3 6.50 1.53 -11.46
C GLY A 3 7.89 1.28 -10.86
N LEU A 4 8.01 1.43 -9.53
CA LEU A 4 9.31 1.41 -8.85
C LEU A 4 10.10 0.09 -9.03
N PRO A 5 9.50 -1.11 -8.85
CA PRO A 5 10.23 -2.37 -9.06
C PRO A 5 10.81 -2.50 -10.47
N VAL A 6 10.06 -2.08 -11.50
CA VAL A 6 10.50 -2.12 -12.89
C VAL A 6 11.64 -1.15 -13.15
N ALA A 7 11.58 0.06 -12.58
CA ALA A 7 12.66 1.04 -12.68
C ALA A 7 13.95 0.54 -12.01
N LEU A 8 13.86 -0.10 -10.85
CA LEU A 8 15.02 -0.73 -10.19
C LEU A 8 15.59 -1.90 -10.99
N ALA A 9 14.74 -2.72 -11.59
CA ALA A 9 15.17 -3.80 -12.47
C ALA A 9 15.86 -3.27 -13.74
N ALA A 10 15.40 -2.13 -14.27
CA ALA A 10 16.05 -1.46 -15.40
C ALA A 10 17.46 -0.94 -15.06
N LEU A 11 17.73 -0.62 -13.78
CA LEU A 11 19.07 -0.26 -13.29
C LEU A 11 19.99 -1.48 -13.06
N GLY A 12 19.50 -2.70 -13.33
CA GLY A 12 20.29 -3.93 -13.22
C GLY A 12 20.16 -4.66 -11.88
N HIS A 13 19.29 -4.20 -10.97
CA HIS A 13 18.98 -4.94 -9.76
C HIS A 13 18.09 -6.15 -10.06
N ARG A 14 18.28 -7.24 -9.33
CA ARG A 14 17.32 -8.34 -9.30
C ARG A 14 16.18 -7.97 -8.35
N VAL A 15 14.95 -7.91 -8.83
CA VAL A 15 13.82 -7.35 -8.08
C VAL A 15 12.66 -8.31 -8.01
N MET A 16 12.16 -8.56 -6.80
CA MET A 16 10.97 -9.34 -6.54
C MET A 16 9.91 -8.50 -5.85
N THR A 17 8.65 -8.67 -6.26
CA THR A 17 7.48 -8.20 -5.49
C THR A 17 6.74 -9.39 -4.94
N ILE A 18 6.39 -9.37 -3.66
CA ILE A 18 5.56 -10.39 -3.02
C ILE A 18 4.24 -9.75 -2.60
N ALA A 19 3.12 -10.34 -3.00
CA ALA A 19 1.78 -9.88 -2.64
C ALA A 19 0.86 -11.09 -2.36
N PRO A 20 -0.26 -10.92 -1.66
CA PRO A 20 -1.26 -11.98 -1.57
C PRO A 20 -1.94 -12.25 -2.93
N ARG A 21 -2.31 -13.51 -3.17
CA ARG A 21 -3.12 -13.91 -4.33
C ARG A 21 -4.59 -13.78 -4.00
N TYR A 22 -5.19 -12.65 -4.40
CA TYR A 22 -6.62 -12.40 -4.17
C TYR A 22 -7.51 -12.96 -5.28
N ASP A 23 -6.94 -13.30 -6.44
CA ASP A 23 -7.70 -13.76 -7.58
C ASP A 23 -6.86 -14.74 -8.43
N GLN A 24 -7.51 -15.43 -9.36
CA GLN A 24 -6.87 -16.33 -10.29
C GLN A 24 -6.27 -15.56 -11.48
N TYR A 25 -5.15 -14.87 -11.21
CA TYR A 25 -4.42 -14.10 -12.22
C TYR A 25 -3.97 -14.98 -13.40
N LYS A 26 -4.35 -14.58 -14.62
CA LYS A 26 -4.08 -15.36 -15.85
C LYS A 26 -2.59 -15.53 -16.12
N GLU A 27 -1.80 -14.51 -15.80
CA GLU A 27 -0.36 -14.47 -16.08
C GLU A 27 0.48 -15.20 -15.03
N GLY A 28 -0.12 -15.59 -13.90
CA GLY A 28 0.57 -16.32 -12.83
C GLY A 28 0.48 -17.82 -13.02
N TRP A 29 1.61 -18.53 -12.88
CA TRP A 29 1.67 -19.99 -12.85
C TRP A 29 2.06 -20.48 -11.45
N ASP A 30 1.58 -21.66 -11.08
CA ASP A 30 1.99 -22.33 -9.85
C ASP A 30 3.48 -22.69 -9.93
N THR A 31 4.24 -22.34 -8.90
CA THR A 31 5.67 -22.65 -8.81
C THR A 31 5.95 -24.09 -8.39
N GLY A 32 4.95 -24.79 -7.85
CA GLY A 32 5.14 -26.08 -7.17
C GLY A 32 5.88 -25.94 -5.83
N TYR A 33 6.17 -24.71 -5.39
CA TYR A 33 6.79 -24.45 -4.11
C TYR A 33 5.84 -24.77 -2.97
N TRP A 34 6.38 -25.42 -1.95
CA TRP A 34 5.69 -25.76 -0.73
C TRP A 34 6.60 -25.54 0.47
N SER A 35 6.05 -24.90 1.49
CA SER A 35 6.67 -24.76 2.81
C SER A 35 5.53 -24.62 3.83
N GLU A 36 5.86 -24.31 5.08
CA GLU A 36 4.87 -24.13 6.13
C GLU A 36 5.31 -23.09 7.16
N VAL A 37 4.34 -22.44 7.80
CA VAL A 37 4.58 -21.44 8.85
C VAL A 37 3.69 -21.66 10.06
N PRO A 38 4.20 -21.50 11.29
CA PRO A 38 3.38 -21.64 12.49
C PRO A 38 2.44 -20.44 12.65
N MET A 39 1.16 -20.70 12.93
CA MET A 39 0.10 -19.72 13.17
C MET A 39 -0.62 -20.08 14.48
N GLY A 40 -0.07 -19.62 15.60
CA GLY A 40 -0.50 -20.05 16.93
C GLY A 40 -0.27 -21.53 17.16
N LYS A 41 -1.34 -22.29 17.40
CA LYS A 41 -1.30 -23.75 17.60
C LYS A 41 -1.38 -24.56 16.30
N ALA A 42 -1.67 -23.89 15.18
CA ALA A 42 -1.74 -24.50 13.86
C ALA A 42 -0.45 -24.24 13.07
N VAL A 43 -0.28 -25.00 11.99
CA VAL A 43 0.75 -24.80 10.98
C VAL A 43 0.03 -24.63 9.65
N GLU A 44 0.32 -23.55 8.93
CA GLU A 44 -0.33 -23.22 7.67
C GLU A 44 0.62 -23.45 6.49
N PRO A 45 0.14 -24.07 5.39
CA PRO A 45 0.95 -24.28 4.22
C PRO A 45 1.22 -22.95 3.50
N VAL A 46 2.39 -22.85 2.89
CA VAL A 46 2.78 -21.72 2.04
C VAL A 46 2.90 -22.22 0.60
N HIS A 47 1.99 -21.73 -0.23
CA HIS A 47 1.99 -21.95 -1.68
C HIS A 47 2.21 -20.63 -2.41
N CYS A 48 2.83 -20.67 -3.59
CA CYS A 48 3.19 -19.47 -4.35
C CYS A 48 2.93 -19.63 -5.84
N PHE A 49 2.30 -18.62 -6.42
CA PHE A 49 2.25 -18.40 -7.86
C PHE A 49 3.33 -17.40 -8.25
N HIS A 50 3.82 -17.51 -9.47
CA HIS A 50 4.85 -16.63 -10.01
C HIS A 50 4.44 -16.09 -11.38
N ALA A 51 4.77 -14.82 -11.65
CA ALA A 51 4.78 -14.23 -12.97
C ALA A 51 6.06 -13.41 -13.17
N TYR A 52 6.76 -13.61 -14.29
CA TYR A 52 7.93 -12.81 -14.63
C TYR A 52 7.57 -11.75 -15.68
N GLN A 53 7.59 -10.47 -15.29
CA GLN A 53 7.12 -9.38 -16.16
C GLN A 53 8.02 -8.15 -16.00
N SER A 54 8.40 -7.53 -17.11
CA SER A 54 9.25 -6.32 -17.12
C SER A 54 10.52 -6.46 -16.28
N LYS A 55 11.15 -7.64 -16.35
CA LYS A 55 12.34 -8.04 -15.57
C LYS A 55 12.16 -8.11 -14.05
N VAL A 56 10.91 -8.17 -13.57
CA VAL A 56 10.57 -8.29 -12.15
C VAL A 56 9.92 -9.65 -11.90
N ASP A 57 10.41 -10.35 -10.88
CA ASP A 57 9.80 -11.57 -10.35
C ASP A 57 8.57 -11.18 -9.48
N ARG A 58 7.37 -11.56 -9.90
CA ARG A 58 6.12 -11.25 -9.17
C ARG A 58 5.58 -12.50 -8.52
N VAL A 59 5.73 -12.60 -7.20
CA VAL A 59 5.28 -13.74 -6.41
C VAL A 59 3.96 -13.40 -5.72
N PHE A 60 3.01 -14.32 -5.84
CA PHE A 60 1.70 -14.22 -5.22
C PHE A 60 1.53 -15.36 -4.20
N ILE A 61 1.42 -15.03 -2.92
CA ILE A 61 1.16 -16.00 -1.85
C ILE A 61 -0.28 -16.50 -1.98
N ASP A 62 -0.43 -17.79 -2.23
CA ASP A 62 -1.73 -18.45 -2.38
C ASP A 62 -2.18 -19.06 -1.06
N HIS A 63 -3.41 -18.73 -0.66
CA HIS A 63 -4.08 -19.26 0.53
C HIS A 63 -5.56 -18.88 0.48
N ASP A 64 -6.44 -19.73 1.01
CA ASP A 64 -7.90 -19.52 1.01
C ASP A 64 -8.30 -18.20 1.69
N CYS A 65 -7.54 -17.79 2.71
CA CYS A 65 -7.75 -16.51 3.42
C CYS A 65 -7.63 -15.26 2.52
N PHE A 66 -7.03 -15.39 1.33
CA PHE A 66 -6.93 -14.32 0.33
C PHE A 66 -7.82 -14.61 -0.87
N LEU A 67 -7.69 -15.80 -1.47
CA LEU A 67 -8.35 -16.14 -2.71
C LEU A 67 -9.88 -16.20 -2.56
N ALA A 68 -10.37 -16.73 -1.43
CA ALA A 68 -11.81 -16.87 -1.18
C ALA A 68 -12.49 -15.56 -0.72
N LYS A 69 -11.75 -14.44 -0.64
CA LYS A 69 -12.30 -13.13 -0.22
C LYS A 69 -12.84 -12.30 -1.38
N VAL A 70 -12.46 -12.64 -2.62
CA VAL A 70 -12.81 -11.87 -3.80
C VAL A 70 -13.55 -12.77 -4.78
N ASP A 71 -14.86 -12.56 -4.90
CA ASP A 71 -15.63 -13.16 -5.99
C ASP A 71 -15.23 -12.50 -7.30
N GLY A 72 -14.55 -13.26 -8.17
CA GLY A 72 -14.39 -13.00 -9.61
C GLY A 72 -13.81 -11.64 -10.03
N LYS A 73 -12.58 -11.64 -10.56
CA LYS A 73 -11.92 -10.50 -11.23
C LYS A 73 -12.16 -9.15 -10.54
N SER A 74 -11.65 -9.05 -9.31
CA SER A 74 -11.37 -7.79 -8.61
C SER A 74 -12.54 -6.81 -8.38
N GLY A 75 -13.79 -7.31 -8.33
CA GLY A 75 -14.97 -6.50 -8.00
C GLY A 75 -15.18 -6.22 -6.51
N SER A 76 -14.43 -6.86 -5.61
CA SER A 76 -14.58 -6.70 -4.15
C SER A 76 -13.39 -6.01 -3.47
N MET A 77 -13.63 -5.56 -2.24
CA MET A 77 -12.68 -4.86 -1.40
C MET A 77 -11.66 -5.81 -0.76
N LEU A 78 -10.38 -5.50 -0.92
CA LEU A 78 -9.27 -6.35 -0.46
C LEU A 78 -9.15 -6.48 1.08
N TYR A 79 -9.59 -5.45 1.80
CA TYR A 79 -9.30 -5.27 3.22
C TYR A 79 -10.54 -5.40 4.10
N GLY A 80 -11.73 -5.41 3.52
CA GLY A 80 -12.99 -5.47 4.25
C GLY A 80 -14.18 -5.72 3.34
N PRO A 81 -15.36 -6.03 3.88
CA PRO A 81 -16.55 -6.28 3.06
C PRO A 81 -17.19 -5.00 2.53
N GLU A 82 -16.95 -3.85 3.16
CA GLU A 82 -17.54 -2.54 2.81
C GLU A 82 -16.63 -1.37 3.22
N TRP A 83 -16.88 -0.17 2.68
CA TRP A 83 -16.05 1.01 2.95
C TRP A 83 -16.07 1.34 4.45
N GLY A 84 -14.88 1.44 5.06
CA GLY A 84 -14.73 1.81 6.47
C GLY A 84 -14.92 0.66 7.47
N LYS A 85 -15.12 -0.58 6.99
CA LYS A 85 -15.17 -1.79 7.83
C LYS A 85 -14.17 -2.81 7.32
N ASP A 86 -13.24 -3.20 8.18
CA ASP A 86 -12.21 -4.19 7.88
C ASP A 86 -12.72 -5.62 8.07
N PHE A 87 -12.09 -6.60 7.42
CA PHE A 87 -12.29 -8.00 7.74
C PHE A 87 -11.66 -8.32 9.11
N ALA A 88 -12.40 -9.04 9.96
CA ALA A 88 -11.93 -9.44 11.29
C ALA A 88 -10.65 -10.31 11.26
N ASP A 89 -10.38 -10.98 10.14
CA ASP A 89 -9.21 -11.83 9.96
C ASP A 89 -7.98 -11.09 9.41
N ASN A 90 -8.01 -9.76 9.26
CA ASN A 90 -6.87 -8.99 8.75
C ASN A 90 -5.60 -9.22 9.60
N GLN A 91 -5.71 -9.25 10.94
CA GLN A 91 -4.56 -9.55 11.80
C GLN A 91 -3.95 -10.92 11.49
N TRP A 92 -4.80 -11.94 11.31
CA TRP A 92 -4.37 -13.30 11.00
C TRP A 92 -3.73 -13.37 9.60
N ARG A 93 -4.41 -12.85 8.59
CA ARG A 93 -4.01 -12.87 7.17
C ARG A 93 -2.65 -12.25 6.96
N PHE A 94 -2.44 -11.05 7.50
CA PHE A 94 -1.20 -10.33 7.28
C PHE A 94 -0.07 -10.79 8.21
N THR A 95 -0.39 -11.45 9.33
CA THR A 95 0.61 -12.22 10.10
C THR A 95 1.10 -13.43 9.33
N TYR A 96 0.19 -14.22 8.75
CA TYR A 96 0.52 -15.34 7.86
C TYR A 96 1.37 -14.85 6.68
N PHE A 97 0.93 -13.80 5.98
CA PHE A 97 1.67 -13.17 4.89
C PHE A 97 3.10 -12.80 5.32
N ALA A 98 3.27 -12.13 6.47
CA ALA A 98 4.58 -11.70 6.92
C ALA A 98 5.54 -12.86 7.19
N LYS A 99 5.04 -13.99 7.72
CA LYS A 99 5.84 -15.22 7.91
C LYS A 99 6.17 -15.90 6.58
N ALA A 100 5.19 -16.02 5.69
CA ALA A 100 5.35 -16.61 4.36
C ALA A 100 6.38 -15.84 3.50
N VAL A 101 6.41 -14.51 3.59
CA VAL A 101 7.41 -13.66 2.90
C VAL A 101 8.84 -14.08 3.25
N LEU A 102 9.14 -14.35 4.53
CA LEU A 102 10.50 -14.74 4.93
C LEU A 102 10.90 -16.12 4.39
N LYS A 103 9.95 -17.05 4.34
CA LYS A 103 10.12 -18.36 3.69
C LYS A 103 10.45 -18.20 2.21
N ILE A 104 9.66 -17.41 1.49
CA ILE A 104 9.85 -17.15 0.06
C ILE A 104 11.23 -16.56 -0.23
N ILE A 105 11.68 -15.57 0.55
CA ILE A 105 12.99 -14.95 0.33
C ILE A 105 14.12 -15.99 0.40
N GLN A 106 14.07 -16.91 1.37
CA GLN A 106 15.14 -17.88 1.62
C GLN A 106 15.04 -19.16 0.79
N GLU A 107 13.82 -19.59 0.45
CA GLU A 107 13.58 -20.96 0.00
C GLU A 107 13.08 -21.04 -1.45
N LEU A 108 12.46 -20.00 -2.03
CA LEU A 108 11.88 -20.05 -3.38
C LEU A 108 12.94 -19.75 -4.46
N PRO A 109 13.35 -20.73 -5.30
CA PRO A 109 14.27 -20.48 -6.39
C PRO A 109 13.53 -19.86 -7.59
N LEU A 110 13.97 -18.69 -8.04
CA LEU A 110 13.44 -18.03 -9.24
C LEU A 110 14.57 -17.82 -10.24
N GLY A 111 14.51 -18.43 -11.42
CA GLY A 111 15.64 -18.40 -12.35
C GLY A 111 16.87 -19.20 -11.87
N GLY A 112 16.65 -20.24 -11.06
CA GLY A 112 17.67 -21.22 -10.66
C GLY A 112 18.33 -21.01 -9.29
N TYR A 113 18.03 -19.92 -8.59
CA TYR A 113 18.57 -19.64 -7.25
C TYR A 113 17.63 -18.74 -6.45
N VAL A 114 17.76 -18.76 -5.12
CA VAL A 114 16.94 -17.97 -4.18
C VAL A 114 17.38 -16.51 -4.12
N TYR A 115 16.57 -15.62 -3.54
CA TYR A 115 17.01 -14.25 -3.23
C TYR A 115 17.96 -14.25 -2.02
N GLY A 116 17.61 -15.02 -0.99
CA GLY A 116 18.45 -15.28 0.16
C GLY A 116 18.75 -14.06 1.05
N GLY A 117 19.67 -14.29 1.99
CA GLY A 117 20.06 -13.35 3.04
C GLY A 117 20.77 -12.07 2.63
N ASP A 118 21.10 -11.89 1.36
CA ASP A 118 21.79 -10.70 0.83
C ASP A 118 20.81 -9.81 0.05
N SER A 119 19.73 -9.41 0.73
CA SER A 119 18.59 -8.70 0.14
C SER A 119 18.23 -7.43 0.91
N ILE A 120 17.63 -6.46 0.21
CA ILE A 120 16.95 -5.32 0.83
C ILE A 120 15.44 -5.54 0.76
N VAL A 121 14.80 -5.66 1.92
CA VAL A 121 13.36 -5.89 2.05
C VAL A 121 12.65 -4.56 2.25
N VAL A 122 11.92 -4.09 1.24
CA VAL A 122 11.10 -2.87 1.33
C VAL A 122 9.67 -3.26 1.67
N VAL A 123 9.23 -2.92 2.88
CA VAL A 123 7.88 -3.23 3.39
C VAL A 123 6.96 -2.03 3.17
N ASN A 124 5.81 -2.26 2.55
CA ASN A 124 4.92 -1.19 2.10
C ASN A 124 3.70 -1.12 3.00
N ASP A 125 3.55 0.01 3.72
CA ASP A 125 2.49 0.27 4.69
C ASP A 125 2.32 -0.80 5.80
N TRP A 126 1.29 -0.63 6.62
CA TRP A 126 1.01 -1.44 7.80
C TRP A 126 0.81 -2.93 7.51
N HIS A 127 0.26 -3.31 6.35
CA HIS A 127 0.02 -4.70 5.98
C HIS A 127 1.30 -5.55 6.02
N CYS A 128 2.45 -4.93 5.71
CA CYS A 128 3.76 -5.57 5.75
C CYS A 128 4.50 -5.33 7.07
N GLY A 129 3.86 -4.69 8.06
CA GLY A 129 4.53 -4.14 9.24
C GLY A 129 5.11 -5.19 10.18
N MET A 130 4.62 -6.43 10.12
CA MET A 130 5.15 -7.55 10.90
C MET A 130 6.36 -8.24 10.26
N VAL A 131 6.61 -8.05 8.96
CA VAL A 131 7.79 -8.61 8.26
C VAL A 131 9.12 -8.22 8.95
N PRO A 132 9.41 -6.94 9.28
CA PRO A 132 10.66 -6.58 9.93
C PRO A 132 10.78 -7.14 11.36
N VAL A 133 9.66 -7.40 12.04
CA VAL A 133 9.64 -8.02 13.38
C VAL A 133 10.12 -9.46 13.29
N PHE A 134 9.48 -10.25 12.42
CA PHE A 134 9.87 -11.63 12.21
C PHE A 134 11.28 -11.73 11.61
N LEU A 135 11.67 -10.81 10.72
CA LEU A 135 13.03 -10.74 10.19
C LEU A 135 14.05 -10.52 11.32
N SER A 136 13.77 -9.62 12.27
CA SER A 136 14.64 -9.39 13.44
C SER A 136 14.79 -10.64 14.30
N MET A 137 13.72 -11.41 14.47
CA MET A 137 13.78 -12.70 15.16
C MET A 137 14.60 -13.73 14.39
N MET A 138 14.37 -13.86 13.07
CA MET A 138 15.13 -14.77 12.22
C MET A 138 16.62 -14.42 12.18
N LYS A 139 16.98 -13.13 12.22
CA LYS A 139 18.38 -12.69 12.36
C LYS A 139 19.02 -13.12 13.68
N LYS A 140 18.24 -13.23 14.76
CA LYS A 140 18.76 -13.71 16.06
C LYS A 140 18.90 -15.23 16.07
N SER A 141 17.91 -15.95 15.54
CA SER A 141 17.88 -17.42 15.57
C SER A 141 18.76 -18.07 14.48
N CYS A 142 18.81 -17.46 13.30
CA CYS A 142 19.53 -17.93 12.11
C CYS A 142 20.43 -16.82 11.55
N PRO A 143 21.44 -16.34 12.31
CA PRO A 143 22.21 -15.14 11.93
C PRO A 143 22.95 -15.29 10.61
N LYS A 144 23.41 -16.49 10.26
CA LYS A 144 24.12 -16.74 8.99
C LYS A 144 23.23 -16.51 7.77
N ASP A 145 21.95 -16.86 7.88
CA ASP A 145 21.01 -16.82 6.75
C ASP A 145 20.49 -15.41 6.47
N TRP A 146 20.65 -14.47 7.41
CA TRP A 146 20.07 -13.12 7.33
C TRP A 146 21.06 -12.00 7.65
N ALA A 147 22.37 -12.32 7.77
CA ALA A 147 23.40 -11.39 8.23
C ALA A 147 23.42 -10.07 7.46
N ASN A 148 23.28 -10.15 6.14
CA ASN A 148 23.38 -8.99 5.24
C ASN A 148 22.03 -8.37 4.91
N THR A 149 20.92 -9.00 5.31
CA THR A 149 19.59 -8.52 4.93
C THR A 149 19.33 -7.18 5.58
N LYS A 150 18.87 -6.20 4.81
CA LYS A 150 18.41 -4.89 5.32
C LYS A 150 16.94 -4.70 5.04
N SER A 151 16.31 -3.79 5.76
CA SER A 151 14.88 -3.55 5.67
C SER A 151 14.56 -2.06 5.70
N ALA A 152 13.56 -1.66 4.91
CA ALA A 152 13.05 -0.30 4.90
C ALA A 152 11.52 -0.30 4.94
N LEU A 153 10.92 0.56 5.76
CA LEU A 153 9.48 0.82 5.76
C LEU A 153 9.21 1.94 4.76
N LEU A 154 8.36 1.69 3.75
CA LEU A 154 7.84 2.71 2.85
C LEU A 154 6.40 3.06 3.23
N ILE A 155 6.23 4.25 3.80
CA ILE A 155 4.95 4.81 4.21
C ILE A 155 4.32 5.52 3.00
N HIS A 156 3.15 5.05 2.56
CA HIS A 156 2.33 5.75 1.56
C HIS A 156 1.25 6.58 2.23
N ASN A 157 0.78 6.14 3.41
CA ASN A 157 -0.23 6.85 4.19
C ASN A 157 -0.16 6.50 5.68
N ALA A 158 0.29 7.45 6.50
CA ALA A 158 0.41 7.31 7.95
C ALA A 158 -0.93 7.19 8.70
N VAL A 159 -2.07 7.47 8.06
CA VAL A 159 -3.39 7.30 8.67
C VAL A 159 -3.73 5.82 8.87
N PHE A 160 -3.28 4.94 7.97
CA PHE A 160 -3.56 3.50 8.05
C PHE A 160 -2.37 2.78 8.70
N GLN A 161 -2.49 2.48 9.99
CA GLN A 161 -1.36 2.00 10.80
C GLN A 161 -1.44 0.53 11.22
N GLY A 162 -2.56 -0.14 10.95
CA GLY A 162 -2.84 -1.47 11.54
C GLY A 162 -2.96 -1.35 13.06
N ARG A 163 -3.94 -0.56 13.51
CA ARG A 163 -4.28 -0.37 14.92
C ARG A 163 -5.31 -1.43 15.32
N PHE A 164 -4.97 -2.28 16.28
CA PHE A 164 -5.84 -3.34 16.77
C PHE A 164 -5.99 -3.25 18.28
N ASP A 165 -7.20 -3.46 18.77
CA ASP A 165 -7.45 -3.42 20.21
C ASP A 165 -6.87 -4.67 20.87
N ARG A 166 -5.87 -4.47 21.73
CA ARG A 166 -5.18 -5.59 22.36
C ARG A 166 -6.04 -6.31 23.40
N ASP A 167 -7.00 -5.59 23.97
CA ASP A 167 -7.83 -6.05 25.09
C ASP A 167 -9.23 -6.47 24.65
N ASP A 168 -9.54 -6.35 23.36
CA ASP A 168 -10.82 -6.76 22.79
C ASP A 168 -10.87 -8.29 22.61
N PRO A 169 -11.82 -9.00 23.24
CA PRO A 169 -11.95 -10.45 23.07
C PRO A 169 -12.42 -10.86 21.67
N GLU A 170 -12.95 -9.94 20.84
CA GLU A 170 -13.31 -10.22 19.45
C GLU A 170 -12.09 -10.19 18.51
N GLU A 171 -10.99 -9.57 18.94
CA GLU A 171 -9.74 -9.57 18.17
C GLU A 171 -9.03 -10.92 18.29
N PRO A 172 -8.31 -11.38 17.24
CA PRO A 172 -7.58 -12.64 17.32
C PRO A 172 -6.65 -12.69 18.53
N ASN A 173 -6.71 -13.80 19.26
CA ASN A 173 -5.79 -14.03 20.37
C ASN A 173 -4.35 -13.84 19.88
N THR A 174 -3.53 -13.11 20.64
CA THR A 174 -2.15 -12.79 20.30
C THR A 174 -1.27 -14.02 20.05
N GLU A 175 -1.74 -15.20 20.47
CA GLU A 175 -1.22 -16.51 20.03
C GLU A 175 -1.02 -16.59 18.50
N VAL A 176 -1.86 -15.96 17.68
CA VAL A 176 -1.73 -15.96 16.20
C VAL A 176 -0.36 -15.46 15.73
N TYR A 177 0.20 -14.48 16.44
CA TYR A 177 1.52 -13.93 16.15
C TYR A 177 2.62 -14.96 16.44
N GLY A 178 2.44 -15.81 17.44
CA GLY A 178 3.47 -16.71 17.95
C GLY A 178 4.67 -15.95 18.52
N LEU A 179 4.42 -14.77 19.11
CA LEU A 179 5.45 -13.87 19.64
C LEU A 179 5.47 -13.87 21.17
N PRO A 180 6.66 -13.80 21.80
CA PRO A 180 6.76 -13.59 23.24
C PRO A 180 6.11 -12.27 23.66
N GLU A 181 5.53 -12.23 24.86
CA GLU A 181 4.91 -11.01 25.43
C GLU A 181 5.88 -9.82 25.45
N ALA A 182 7.17 -10.06 25.74
CA ALA A 182 8.20 -9.03 25.73
C ALA A 182 8.41 -8.39 24.34
N ILE A 183 8.05 -9.08 23.26
CA ILE A 183 8.07 -8.54 21.90
C ILE A 183 6.73 -7.87 21.60
N MET A 184 5.59 -8.48 21.95
CA MET A 184 4.26 -7.89 21.81
C MET A 184 4.14 -6.51 22.46
N SER A 185 4.74 -6.34 23.65
CA SER A 185 4.72 -5.08 24.39
C SER A 185 5.49 -3.94 23.70
N THR A 186 6.48 -4.24 22.85
CA THR A 186 7.27 -3.19 22.16
C THR A 186 6.48 -2.47 21.08
N PHE A 187 5.37 -3.06 20.63
CA PHE A 187 4.47 -2.49 19.63
C PHE A 187 3.02 -2.41 20.09
N THR A 188 2.81 -2.52 21.40
CA THR A 188 1.57 -2.11 22.05
C THR A 188 1.74 -0.69 22.57
N PHE A 189 0.81 0.18 22.22
CA PHE A 189 0.80 1.59 22.61
C PHE A 189 -0.50 1.96 23.29
N ASN A 190 -0.48 3.01 24.09
CA ASN A 190 -1.69 3.61 24.63
C ASN A 190 -2.17 4.68 23.63
N MET A 191 -3.14 4.34 22.76
CA MET A 191 -3.63 5.23 21.69
C MET A 191 -5.06 4.91 21.27
N PRO A 192 -5.79 5.81 20.58
CA PRO A 192 -7.11 5.50 20.04
C PRO A 192 -7.03 4.48 18.90
N ILE A 193 -8.03 3.61 18.80
CA ILE A 193 -8.10 2.57 17.76
C ILE A 193 -8.25 3.16 16.35
N LYS A 194 -8.96 4.29 16.22
CA LYS A 194 -9.15 4.99 14.94
C LYS A 194 -8.46 6.35 14.98
N VAL A 195 -7.62 6.61 13.97
CA VAL A 195 -7.00 7.92 13.75
C VAL A 195 -8.08 8.99 13.56
N GLY A 196 -7.89 10.16 14.16
CA GLY A 196 -8.78 11.31 14.00
C GLY A 196 -10.10 11.25 14.77
N ARG A 197 -10.39 10.16 15.50
CA ARG A 197 -11.52 10.11 16.43
C ARG A 197 -11.06 10.50 17.84
N THR A 198 -11.60 11.60 18.34
CA THR A 198 -11.32 12.20 19.66
C THR A 198 -11.99 11.44 20.81
N GLU A 199 -12.05 10.11 20.74
CA GLU A 199 -12.57 9.33 21.86
C GLU A 199 -11.56 9.36 23.01
N ALA A 200 -11.99 9.92 24.15
CA ALA A 200 -11.22 10.08 25.37
C ALA A 200 -10.77 8.76 26.05
N LYS A 201 -10.87 7.62 25.35
CA LYS A 201 -10.52 6.29 25.84
C LYS A 201 -9.26 5.79 25.14
N VAL A 202 -8.13 6.09 25.74
CA VAL A 202 -6.84 5.50 25.37
C VAL A 202 -6.88 4.01 25.72
N LYS A 203 -6.68 3.13 24.72
CA LYS A 203 -6.66 1.68 24.90
C LYS A 203 -5.26 1.14 24.63
N ARG A 204 -4.97 -0.06 25.14
CA ARG A 204 -3.78 -0.81 24.68
C ARG A 204 -4.03 -1.25 23.25
N CYS A 205 -3.26 -0.67 22.34
CA CYS A 205 -3.43 -0.80 20.91
C CYS A 205 -2.17 -1.41 20.32
N ILE A 206 -2.30 -2.55 19.65
CA ILE A 206 -1.25 -3.08 18.78
C ILE A 206 -1.15 -2.18 17.56
N ASN A 207 0.05 -1.69 17.23
CA ASN A 207 0.26 -0.82 16.07
C ASN A 207 1.40 -1.35 15.20
N TRP A 208 1.04 -1.91 14.05
CA TRP A 208 1.99 -2.58 13.16
C TRP A 208 2.89 -1.61 12.39
N MET A 209 2.41 -0.43 11.99
CA MET A 209 3.25 0.58 11.36
C MET A 209 4.30 1.11 12.35
N GLY A 210 3.88 1.45 13.57
CA GLY A 210 4.77 1.87 14.64
C GLY A 210 5.78 0.78 14.99
N CYS A 211 5.36 -0.49 14.96
CA CYS A 211 6.27 -1.63 15.08
C CYS A 211 7.31 -1.65 13.95
N ALA A 212 6.86 -1.64 12.70
CA ALA A 212 7.74 -1.66 11.54
C ALA A 212 8.79 -0.55 11.62
N ALA A 213 8.36 0.68 11.92
CA ALA A 213 9.22 1.85 12.08
C ALA A 213 10.34 1.64 13.11
N LYS A 214 10.05 0.95 14.23
CA LYS A 214 11.06 0.59 15.24
C LYS A 214 12.07 -0.42 14.70
N TYR A 215 11.60 -1.46 14.00
CA TYR A 215 12.39 -2.63 13.63
C TYR A 215 13.15 -2.52 12.29
N VAL A 216 12.73 -1.66 11.36
CA VAL A 216 13.42 -1.49 10.06
C VAL A 216 14.76 -0.78 10.20
N ASP A 217 15.64 -0.86 9.19
CA ASP A 217 16.90 -0.11 9.15
C ASP A 217 16.66 1.36 8.72
N ARG A 218 15.64 1.64 7.90
CA ARG A 218 15.28 2.99 7.40
C ARG A 218 13.78 3.18 7.22
N ILE A 219 13.30 4.42 7.39
CA ILE A 219 11.94 4.82 7.01
C ILE A 219 12.01 5.72 5.76
N LEU A 220 11.17 5.39 4.80
CA LEU A 220 10.95 6.11 3.55
C LEU A 220 9.48 6.55 3.46
N THR A 221 9.23 7.63 2.72
CA THR A 221 7.87 8.05 2.37
C THR A 221 7.83 8.67 0.97
N VAL A 222 6.64 8.95 0.46
CA VAL A 222 6.37 9.25 -0.95
C VAL A 222 6.57 10.71 -1.37
N SER A 223 7.04 11.59 -0.47
CA SER A 223 7.52 12.93 -0.82
C SER A 223 8.36 13.57 0.29
N PRO A 224 9.31 14.49 -0.02
CA PRO A 224 10.06 15.24 0.98
C PRO A 224 9.17 16.07 1.92
N THR A 225 8.15 16.72 1.37
CA THR A 225 7.19 17.50 2.18
C THR A 225 6.44 16.59 3.14
N TYR A 226 5.95 15.43 2.67
CA TYR A 226 5.23 14.51 3.53
C TYR A 226 6.13 13.91 4.62
N ALA A 227 7.41 13.68 4.34
CA ALA A 227 8.39 13.28 5.35
C ALA A 227 8.51 14.33 6.47
N TRP A 228 8.52 15.60 6.10
CA TRP A 228 8.52 16.69 7.07
C TRP A 228 7.19 16.75 7.84
N GLU A 229 6.05 16.64 7.15
CA GLU A 229 4.72 16.71 7.76
C GLU A 229 4.51 15.62 8.82
N ILE A 230 4.82 14.34 8.53
CA ILE A 230 4.60 13.26 9.50
C ILE A 230 5.54 13.31 10.72
N ILE A 231 6.62 14.10 10.65
CA ILE A 231 7.55 14.32 11.77
C ILE A 231 7.15 15.55 12.60
N ASN A 232 6.63 16.60 11.96
CA ASN A 232 6.48 17.92 12.59
C ASN A 232 5.03 18.33 12.86
N LEU A 233 4.06 17.72 12.19
CA LEU A 233 2.64 17.98 12.38
C LEU A 233 2.00 16.77 13.05
N PRO A 234 1.66 16.83 14.36
CA PRO A 234 1.12 15.68 15.10
C PRO A 234 -0.11 15.04 14.43
N GLU A 235 -0.97 15.84 13.81
CA GLU A 235 -2.13 15.39 13.05
C GLU A 235 -1.77 14.56 11.80
N MET A 236 -0.59 14.80 11.21
CA MET A 236 -0.07 14.06 10.06
C MET A 236 0.75 12.84 10.50
N GLY A 237 1.49 12.96 11.61
CA GLY A 237 2.22 11.86 12.24
C GLY A 237 1.31 10.82 12.86
N CYS A 238 0.06 11.18 13.17
CA CYS A 238 -0.97 10.28 13.68
C CYS A 238 -0.43 9.46 14.86
N GLU A 239 0.05 10.15 15.90
CA GLU A 239 0.54 9.56 17.16
C GLU A 239 1.77 8.64 17.01
N LEU A 240 2.44 8.67 15.85
CA LEU A 240 3.72 7.99 15.57
C LEU A 240 4.85 8.98 15.25
N ASP A 241 4.60 10.28 15.35
CA ASP A 241 5.53 11.37 15.06
C ASP A 241 6.85 11.23 15.83
N ASP A 242 6.81 10.95 17.13
CA ASP A 242 8.02 10.69 17.94
C ASP A 242 8.87 9.52 17.40
N ILE A 243 8.22 8.45 16.93
CA ILE A 243 8.92 7.27 16.37
C ILE A 243 9.54 7.63 15.02
N PHE A 244 8.79 8.35 14.18
CA PHE A 244 9.27 8.82 12.88
C PHE A 244 10.45 9.80 13.04
N MET A 245 10.36 10.72 14.00
CA MET A 245 11.42 11.66 14.33
C MET A 245 12.68 10.94 14.82
N ALA A 246 12.53 10.01 15.78
CA ALA A 246 13.67 9.29 16.35
C ALA A 246 14.41 8.42 15.32
N LYS A 247 13.70 7.86 14.33
CA LYS A 247 14.28 7.03 13.28
C LYS A 247 14.81 7.83 12.09
N GLY A 248 14.22 8.99 11.83
CA GLY A 248 14.40 9.79 10.62
C GLY A 248 13.64 9.21 9.43
N VAL A 249 12.98 10.09 8.67
CA VAL A 249 12.21 9.73 7.46
C VAL A 249 12.82 10.41 6.24
N THR A 250 13.04 9.64 5.17
CA THR A 250 13.45 10.19 3.87
C THR A 250 12.28 10.18 2.90
N GLY A 251 11.94 11.35 2.36
CA GLY A 251 10.90 11.48 1.35
C GLY A 251 11.43 11.38 -0.08
N ILE A 252 10.82 10.54 -0.90
CA ILE A 252 11.15 10.37 -2.32
C ILE A 252 9.86 10.52 -3.12
N VAL A 253 9.81 11.53 -4.00
CA VAL A 253 8.62 11.82 -4.80
C VAL A 253 8.30 10.65 -5.72
N ASN A 254 7.03 10.20 -5.71
CA ASN A 254 6.55 9.18 -6.64
C ASN A 254 6.66 9.65 -8.10
N GLY A 255 7.19 8.79 -8.96
CA GLY A 255 7.15 8.98 -10.41
C GLY A 255 5.84 8.53 -11.03
N VAL A 256 5.67 8.85 -12.32
CA VAL A 256 4.61 8.35 -13.19
C VAL A 256 5.26 7.62 -14.36
N LYS A 257 4.61 6.57 -14.88
CA LYS A 257 5.12 5.85 -16.06
C LYS A 257 5.11 6.77 -17.27
N GLU A 258 6.20 6.78 -18.04
CA GLU A 258 6.31 7.59 -19.28
C GLU A 258 5.23 7.26 -20.32
N THR A 259 4.71 6.03 -20.31
CA THR A 259 3.63 5.61 -21.19
C THR A 259 2.28 6.27 -20.88
N VAL A 260 2.12 6.87 -19.70
CA VAL A 260 0.96 7.69 -19.33
C VAL A 260 1.24 9.12 -19.78
N SER A 261 0.96 9.40 -21.04
CA SER A 261 1.28 10.68 -21.67
C SER A 261 0.29 11.02 -22.79
N PRO A 262 -0.14 12.29 -22.93
CA PRO A 262 -0.98 12.74 -24.05
C PRO A 262 -0.26 12.62 -25.41
N MET A 263 1.06 12.41 -25.43
CA MET A 263 1.81 12.14 -26.66
C MET A 263 1.79 10.66 -27.06
N ASN A 264 1.34 9.76 -26.17
CA ASN A 264 1.32 8.33 -26.43
C ASN A 264 -0.01 7.92 -27.08
N ALA A 265 0.04 7.44 -28.33
CA ALA A 265 -1.14 7.02 -29.09
C ALA A 265 -1.94 5.87 -28.44
N THR A 266 -1.25 4.95 -27.75
CA THR A 266 -1.94 3.85 -27.04
C THR A 266 -2.67 4.36 -25.81
N PHE A 267 -2.05 5.26 -25.05
CA PHE A 267 -2.67 5.89 -23.89
C PHE A 267 -3.87 6.74 -24.29
N THR A 268 -3.72 7.63 -25.27
CA THR A 268 -4.80 8.50 -25.75
C THR A 268 -5.99 7.71 -26.28
N LYS A 269 -5.74 6.64 -27.05
CA LYS A 269 -6.81 5.72 -27.47
C LYS A 269 -7.50 5.06 -26.29
N LYS A 270 -6.76 4.60 -25.28
CA LYS A 270 -7.32 3.98 -24.07
C LYS A 270 -8.12 4.99 -23.23
N ALA A 271 -7.68 6.23 -23.20
CA ALA A 271 -8.32 7.33 -22.48
C ALA A 271 -9.45 8.00 -23.28
N GLU A 272 -9.80 7.45 -24.45
CA GLU A 272 -10.86 7.98 -25.34
C GLU A 272 -10.67 9.45 -25.72
N MET A 273 -9.41 9.87 -25.77
CA MET A 273 -9.01 11.20 -26.20
C MET A 273 -9.09 11.31 -27.73
N PRO A 274 -9.45 12.47 -28.28
CA PRO A 274 -9.68 12.63 -29.72
C PRO A 274 -8.37 12.53 -30.52
N SER A 275 -7.27 13.03 -29.97
CA SER A 275 -5.93 12.88 -30.56
C SER A 275 -4.83 12.97 -29.51
N THR A 276 -3.62 12.58 -29.91
CA THR A 276 -2.41 12.95 -29.18
C THR A 276 -2.16 14.44 -29.28
N PHE A 277 -1.52 15.02 -28.26
CA PHE A 277 -1.07 16.40 -28.28
C PHE A 277 0.21 16.58 -27.47
N SER A 278 0.89 17.68 -27.72
CA SER A 278 2.15 18.10 -27.10
C SER A 278 2.02 19.51 -26.54
N VAL A 279 3.13 20.07 -26.03
CA VAL A 279 3.17 21.47 -25.56
C VAL A 279 2.90 22.47 -26.69
N LYS A 280 3.10 22.11 -27.96
CA LYS A 280 2.97 23.02 -29.11
C LYS A 280 1.52 23.30 -29.51
N ASP A 281 0.62 22.36 -29.24
CA ASP A 281 -0.76 22.31 -29.68
C ASP A 281 -1.74 22.10 -28.49
N VAL A 282 -1.25 22.31 -27.27
CA VAL A 282 -2.00 22.02 -26.03
C VAL A 282 -3.29 22.83 -25.92
N ASP A 283 -3.30 24.10 -26.34
CA ASP A 283 -4.46 24.97 -26.16
C ASP A 283 -5.63 24.53 -27.05
N GLU A 284 -5.35 24.30 -28.34
CA GLU A 284 -6.33 23.80 -29.31
C GLU A 284 -6.85 22.42 -28.88
N LYS A 285 -5.95 21.49 -28.56
CA LYS A 285 -6.32 20.11 -28.22
C LYS A 285 -7.03 19.99 -26.89
N LYS A 286 -6.68 20.80 -25.89
CA LYS A 286 -7.45 20.85 -24.63
C LYS A 286 -8.82 21.51 -24.79
N ALA A 287 -9.00 22.44 -25.72
CA ALA A 287 -10.32 22.99 -26.04
C ALA A 287 -11.24 21.93 -26.66
N GLU A 288 -10.74 21.13 -27.62
CA GLU A 288 -11.46 19.99 -28.19
C GLU A 288 -11.85 18.97 -27.09
N LEU A 289 -10.89 18.57 -26.26
CA LEU A 289 -11.11 17.66 -25.12
C LEU A 289 -12.12 18.20 -24.11
N LYS A 290 -12.08 19.51 -23.83
CA LYS A 290 -13.01 20.16 -22.91
C LYS A 290 -14.43 20.13 -23.45
N ALA A 291 -14.63 20.45 -24.74
CA ALA A 291 -15.94 20.39 -25.38
C ALA A 291 -16.51 18.96 -25.34
N GLN A 292 -15.67 17.95 -25.65
CA GLN A 292 -16.06 16.54 -25.57
C GLN A 292 -16.47 16.13 -24.16
N LEU A 293 -15.73 16.54 -23.12
CA LEU A 293 -16.10 16.25 -21.72
C LEU A 293 -17.40 16.97 -21.33
N GLN A 294 -17.58 18.24 -21.72
CA GLN A 294 -18.81 18.97 -21.46
C GLN A 294 -20.02 18.25 -22.07
N GLU A 295 -19.93 17.81 -23.34
CA GLU A 295 -20.98 17.04 -24.00
C GLU A 295 -21.23 15.69 -23.30
N MET A 296 -20.18 14.95 -22.98
CA MET A 296 -20.26 13.64 -22.32
C MET A 296 -20.97 13.69 -20.97
N TYR A 297 -20.73 14.75 -20.20
CA TYR A 297 -21.33 14.94 -18.86
C TYR A 297 -22.58 15.84 -18.87
N GLY A 298 -23.08 16.24 -20.04
CA GLY A 298 -24.29 17.04 -20.18
C GLY A 298 -24.17 18.48 -19.67
N LEU A 299 -22.96 19.02 -19.63
CA LEU A 299 -22.67 20.41 -19.27
C LEU A 299 -22.83 21.33 -20.50
N PRO A 300 -23.16 22.62 -20.32
CA PRO A 300 -23.14 23.58 -21.42
C PRO A 300 -21.75 23.66 -22.07
N VAL A 301 -21.67 23.44 -23.38
CA VAL A 301 -20.41 23.53 -24.12
C VAL A 301 -19.97 24.98 -24.18
N SER A 302 -18.85 25.29 -23.54
CA SER A 302 -18.32 26.66 -23.43
C SER A 302 -16.80 26.63 -23.36
N ALA A 303 -16.15 27.28 -24.32
CA ALA A 303 -14.70 27.44 -24.35
C ALA A 303 -14.21 28.33 -23.19
N GLU A 304 -14.99 29.33 -22.81
CA GLU A 304 -14.61 30.35 -21.82
C GLU A 304 -14.85 29.92 -20.37
N THR A 305 -15.93 29.17 -20.09
CA THR A 305 -16.30 28.78 -18.72
C THR A 305 -15.28 27.81 -18.14
N PRO A 306 -14.57 28.10 -17.04
CA PRO A 306 -13.58 27.19 -16.48
C PRO A 306 -14.18 25.83 -16.11
N LEU A 307 -13.44 24.76 -16.39
CA LEU A 307 -13.82 23.38 -16.05
C LEU A 307 -12.85 22.83 -15.00
N CYS A 308 -13.37 22.56 -13.81
CA CYS A 308 -12.68 21.84 -12.76
C CYS A 308 -13.02 20.34 -12.83
N VAL A 309 -12.09 19.49 -12.42
CA VAL A 309 -12.31 18.04 -12.36
C VAL A 309 -11.78 17.53 -11.01
N PHE A 310 -12.64 16.86 -10.24
CA PHE A 310 -12.25 16.19 -9.00
C PHE A 310 -12.07 14.68 -9.24
N VAL A 311 -10.86 14.17 -8.98
CA VAL A 311 -10.57 12.73 -9.07
C VAL A 311 -10.00 12.27 -7.73
N GLY A 312 -10.80 11.51 -6.98
CA GLY A 312 -10.40 11.02 -5.67
C GLY A 312 -11.35 9.96 -5.12
N ARG A 313 -10.90 9.25 -4.08
CA ARG A 313 -11.80 8.41 -3.26
C ARG A 313 -12.76 9.33 -2.51
N MET A 314 -14.00 8.88 -2.32
CA MET A 314 -15.01 9.58 -1.53
C MET A 314 -14.81 9.29 -0.03
N ASP A 315 -13.68 9.74 0.50
CA ASP A 315 -13.38 9.70 1.92
C ASP A 315 -12.95 11.08 2.44
N LEU A 316 -13.02 11.26 3.76
CA LEU A 316 -12.72 12.54 4.41
C LEU A 316 -11.27 13.01 4.14
N GLN A 317 -10.35 12.10 3.83
CA GLN A 317 -8.97 12.45 3.47
C GLN A 317 -8.91 13.25 2.16
N LYS A 318 -9.87 13.05 1.25
CA LYS A 318 -9.97 13.78 -0.02
C LYS A 318 -10.83 15.04 0.04
N GLY A 319 -11.46 15.32 1.19
CA GLY A 319 -12.15 16.58 1.44
C GLY A 319 -13.35 16.84 0.53
N TYR A 320 -14.02 15.79 0.04
CA TYR A 320 -15.17 15.94 -0.85
C TYR A 320 -16.33 16.67 -0.15
N ASP A 321 -16.44 16.54 1.17
CA ASP A 321 -17.39 17.23 2.02
C ASP A 321 -17.15 18.75 2.02
N TYR A 322 -15.90 19.18 2.18
CA TYR A 322 -15.51 20.58 2.05
C TYR A 322 -15.72 21.09 0.62
N LEU A 323 -15.38 20.30 -0.39
CA LEU A 323 -15.60 20.64 -1.79
C LEU A 323 -17.08 20.91 -2.06
N LEU A 324 -17.99 20.01 -1.66
CA LEU A 324 -19.44 20.17 -1.85
C LEU A 324 -19.99 21.43 -1.15
N ALA A 325 -19.54 21.69 0.08
CA ALA A 325 -19.92 22.89 0.81
C ALA A 325 -19.44 24.16 0.09
N ALA A 326 -18.20 24.18 -0.40
CA ALA A 326 -17.61 25.31 -1.11
C ALA A 326 -18.29 25.56 -2.47
N LEU A 327 -18.60 24.51 -3.23
CA LEU A 327 -19.25 24.62 -4.54
C LEU A 327 -20.57 25.37 -4.47
N THR A 328 -21.39 25.09 -3.45
CA THR A 328 -22.68 25.76 -3.24
C THR A 328 -22.51 27.27 -3.04
N ALA A 329 -21.40 27.70 -2.45
CA ALA A 329 -21.10 29.11 -2.26
C ALA A 329 -20.50 29.75 -3.54
N VAL A 330 -19.60 29.04 -4.21
CA VAL A 330 -18.87 29.53 -5.39
C VAL A 330 -19.80 29.68 -6.60
N LEU A 331 -20.63 28.67 -6.89
CA LEU A 331 -21.51 28.65 -8.07
C LEU A 331 -22.61 29.72 -8.06
N LYS A 332 -22.81 30.42 -6.92
CA LYS A 332 -23.74 31.56 -6.86
C LYS A 332 -23.22 32.80 -7.59
N ASN A 333 -21.90 32.97 -7.64
CA ASN A 333 -21.26 34.22 -8.09
C ASN A 333 -20.17 34.00 -9.15
N VAL A 334 -19.83 32.76 -9.48
CA VAL A 334 -18.75 32.40 -10.41
C VAL A 334 -19.31 31.44 -11.46
N ASP A 335 -19.17 31.81 -12.74
CA ASP A 335 -19.41 30.89 -13.84
C ASP A 335 -18.29 29.84 -13.87
N LEU A 336 -18.63 28.62 -13.47
CA LEU A 336 -17.69 27.51 -13.26
C LEU A 336 -18.42 26.19 -13.49
N GLN A 337 -17.74 25.23 -14.10
CA GLN A 337 -18.19 23.85 -14.22
C GLN A 337 -17.30 22.92 -13.39
N LEU A 338 -17.88 21.87 -12.83
CA LEU A 338 -17.17 20.82 -12.13
C LEU A 338 -17.61 19.44 -12.64
N ILE A 339 -16.64 18.56 -12.88
CA ILE A 339 -16.83 17.12 -13.07
C ILE A 339 -16.31 16.37 -11.85
#